data_AF-A0A4Y2AS27-F1
#
_entry.id   AF-A0A4Y2AS27-F1
#
_cell.length_a   1.000
_cell.length_b   1.000
_cell.length_c   1.000
_cell.angle_alpha   90.00
_cell.angle_beta   90.00
_cell.angle_gamma   90.00
#
_symmetry.space_group_name_H-M   'P 1'
#
loop_
_entity.id
_entity.type
_entity.pdbx_description
1 polymer ?
#
loop_
_entity_poly.entity_id
_entity_poly.type
_entity_poly.pdbx_seq_one_letter_code
_entity_poly.pdbx_strand_id
1 'polypeptide(L)'
;MLYYNLPRHRKKFLPLIRHTTDGKEAWNILKTNFEPTSKARLAVLIDEFFELKFNPEEETIGIFCKRVDEKKTQVKEAGFEIPELLIALQFIRRLPAEYDHLVQTLYRLKDEEFNHREVEKQLVNEAGRIQLKQKDLNLDYTENAYIHRWIISSAGNSQEIF
;
A
#
# COMPACT_ATOMS: atom_id res chain seq x y z
N MET A 1 15.02 11.96 52.43
CA MET A 1 15.03 10.98 51.32
C MET A 1 13.81 11.23 50.46
N LEU A 2 13.99 11.75 49.25
CA LEU A 2 12.90 12.19 48.38
C LEU A 2 12.25 10.96 47.71
N TYR A 3 11.01 10.65 48.11
CA TYR A 3 10.16 9.75 47.33
C TYR A 3 9.81 10.44 46.01
N TYR A 4 10.43 10.01 44.92
CA TYR A 4 10.03 10.43 43.59
C TYR A 4 8.59 9.98 43.33
N ASN A 5 7.68 10.95 43.32
CA ASN A 5 6.31 10.81 42.86
C ASN A 5 6.30 10.40 41.38
N LEU A 6 6.28 9.09 41.14
CA LEU A 6 6.03 8.54 39.81
C LEU A 6 4.60 8.92 39.36
N PRO A 7 4.42 9.42 38.13
CA PRO A 7 3.13 9.94 37.63
C PRO A 7 1.99 8.93 37.80
N ARG A 8 0.82 9.39 38.28
CA ARG A 8 -0.38 8.59 38.60
C ARG A 8 -0.89 7.69 37.46
N HIS A 9 -0.43 7.88 36.22
CA HIS A 9 -0.77 7.02 35.09
C HIS A 9 -0.04 5.66 35.11
N ARG A 10 1.10 5.52 35.81
CA ARG A 10 1.82 4.22 35.91
C ARG A 10 1.14 3.17 36.82
N LYS A 11 0.08 3.54 37.56
CA LYS A 11 -0.51 2.68 38.60
C LYS A 11 -1.68 1.80 38.14
N LYS A 12 -2.11 1.87 36.87
CA LYS A 12 -3.26 1.09 36.37
C LYS A 12 -2.90 -0.34 35.94
N PHE A 13 -1.62 -0.61 35.67
CA PHE A 13 -1.13 -1.88 35.11
C PHE A 13 -0.62 -2.84 36.20
N LEU A 14 0.06 -2.31 37.22
CA LEU A 14 0.66 -3.08 38.31
C LEU A 14 -0.33 -4.00 39.05
N PRO A 15 -1.59 -3.59 39.33
CA PRO A 15 -2.54 -4.49 40.00
C PRO A 15 -2.86 -5.75 39.19
N LEU A 16 -2.80 -5.68 37.85
CA LEU A 16 -3.17 -6.78 36.95
C LEU A 16 -2.07 -7.85 36.88
N ILE A 17 -0.80 -7.43 36.93
CA ILE A 17 0.35 -8.34 36.78
C ILE A 17 1.09 -8.64 38.09
N ARG A 18 0.68 -8.06 39.22
CA ARG A 18 1.37 -8.22 40.53
C ARG A 18 1.46 -9.67 41.03
N HIS A 19 0.67 -10.57 40.46
CA HIS A 19 0.58 -11.97 40.87
C HIS A 19 1.40 -12.91 39.98
N THR A 20 1.95 -12.43 38.87
CA THR A 20 2.84 -13.22 38.01
C THR A 20 4.26 -12.67 38.08
N THR A 21 5.22 -13.57 38.17
CA THR A 21 6.66 -13.27 38.06
C THR A 21 7.19 -13.66 36.67
N ASP A 22 6.36 -14.26 35.82
CA ASP A 22 6.69 -14.58 34.44
C ASP A 22 6.39 -13.39 33.53
N GLY A 23 7.40 -12.92 32.81
CA GLY A 23 7.29 -11.79 31.89
C GLY A 23 6.33 -12.07 30.73
N LYS A 24 6.24 -13.33 30.27
CA LYS A 24 5.34 -13.71 29.17
C LYS A 24 3.88 -13.71 29.62
N GLU A 25 3.60 -14.23 30.80
CA GLU A 25 2.27 -14.18 31.40
C GLU A 25 1.84 -12.75 31.75
N ALA A 26 2.75 -11.93 32.30
CA ALA A 26 2.50 -10.51 32.53
C ALA A 26 2.13 -9.78 31.23
N TRP A 27 2.84 -10.06 30.15
CA TRP A 27 2.55 -9.50 28.83
C TRP A 27 1.17 -9.94 28.30
N ASN A 28 0.81 -11.22 28.42
CA ASN A 28 -0.50 -11.72 27.98
C ASN A 28 -1.67 -11.11 28.77
N ILE A 29 -1.51 -10.91 30.09
CA ILE A 29 -2.51 -10.26 30.94
C ILE A 29 -2.73 -8.81 30.49
N LEU A 30 -1.64 -8.08 30.24
CA LEU A 30 -1.73 -6.71 29.74
C LEU A 30 -2.37 -6.65 28.36
N LYS A 31 -1.95 -7.52 27.44
CA LYS A 31 -2.52 -7.60 26.10
C LYS A 31 -4.03 -7.83 26.15
N THR A 32 -4.49 -8.81 26.92
CA THR A 32 -5.93 -9.13 27.04
C THR A 32 -6.76 -7.99 27.68
N ASN A 33 -6.18 -7.25 28.63
CA ASN A 33 -6.91 -6.17 29.32
C ASN A 33 -6.90 -4.84 28.58
N PHE A 34 -5.89 -4.58 27.74
CA PHE A 34 -5.69 -3.28 27.10
C PHE A 34 -5.80 -3.29 25.58
N GLU A 35 -5.81 -4.45 24.93
CA GLU A 35 -6.12 -4.56 23.50
C GLU A 35 -7.64 -4.39 23.34
N PRO A 36 -8.14 -3.28 22.77
CA PRO A 36 -9.55 -3.16 22.49
C PRO A 36 -9.83 -4.07 21.29
N THR A 37 -10.13 -5.35 21.51
CA THR A 37 -10.68 -6.27 20.50
C THR A 37 -12.20 -6.15 20.49
N SER A 38 -12.72 -4.92 20.55
CA SER A 38 -14.15 -4.70 20.49
C SER A 38 -14.65 -4.94 19.06
N LYS A 39 -15.85 -5.52 18.94
CA LYS A 39 -16.50 -5.72 17.64
C LYS A 39 -16.64 -4.40 16.86
N ALA A 40 -16.81 -3.28 17.58
CA ALA A 40 -16.86 -1.95 17.00
C ALA A 40 -15.53 -1.53 16.35
N ARG A 41 -14.39 -1.77 17.01
CA ARG A 41 -13.07 -1.52 16.40
C ARG A 41 -12.84 -2.39 15.18
N LEU A 42 -13.18 -3.68 15.27
CA LEU A 42 -13.04 -4.59 14.13
C LEU A 42 -13.90 -4.14 12.95
N ALA A 43 -15.15 -3.74 13.18
CA ALA A 43 -16.02 -3.21 12.12
C ALA A 43 -15.39 -2.00 11.41
N VAL A 44 -14.91 -1.01 12.18
CA VAL A 44 -14.22 0.17 11.61
C VAL A 44 -13.00 -0.23 10.78
N LEU A 45 -12.15 -1.13 11.28
CA LEU A 45 -10.95 -1.55 10.56
C LEU A 45 -11.27 -2.32 9.26
N ILE A 46 -12.35 -3.10 9.26
CA ILE A 46 -12.83 -3.82 8.07
C ILE A 46 -13.40 -2.83 7.04
N ASP A 47 -14.20 -1.86 7.48
CA ASP A 47 -14.72 -0.80 6.61
C ASP A 47 -13.56 -0.02 5.97
N GLU A 48 -12.61 0.45 6.79
CA GLU A 48 -11.41 1.14 6.32
C GLU A 48 -10.59 0.31 5.33
N PHE A 49 -10.46 -1.01 5.56
CA PHE A 49 -9.75 -1.91 4.65
C PHE A 49 -10.38 -1.93 3.25
N PHE A 50 -11.69 -2.07 3.16
CA PHE A 50 -12.40 -2.12 1.87
C PHE A 50 -12.62 -0.75 1.21
N GLU A 51 -12.48 0.32 2.00
CA GLU A 51 -12.50 1.70 1.53
C GLU A 51 -11.16 2.16 0.95
N LEU A 52 -10.05 1.45 1.21
CA LEU A 52 -8.77 1.73 0.57
C LEU A 52 -8.93 1.70 -0.96
N LYS A 53 -8.40 2.75 -1.60
CA LYS A 53 -8.38 2.92 -3.04
C LYS A 53 -7.03 3.48 -3.42
N PHE A 54 -6.48 2.97 -4.50
CA PHE A 54 -5.28 3.52 -5.10
C PHE A 54 -5.60 4.90 -5.70
N ASN A 55 -4.76 5.88 -5.39
CA ASN A 55 -4.81 7.21 -6.01
C ASN A 55 -3.51 7.48 -6.80
N PRO A 56 -3.52 7.39 -8.14
CA PRO A 56 -2.31 7.59 -8.94
C PRO A 56 -1.74 9.01 -8.87
N GLU A 57 -2.51 10.00 -8.42
CA GLU A 57 -2.05 11.38 -8.25
C GLU A 57 -1.31 11.61 -6.91
N GLU A 58 -1.60 10.79 -5.90
CA GLU A 58 -1.07 10.97 -4.53
C GLU A 58 -0.05 9.91 -4.13
N GLU A 59 -0.09 8.72 -4.72
CA GLU A 59 0.76 7.60 -4.30
C GLU A 59 1.22 6.72 -5.46
N THR A 60 2.27 5.94 -5.21
CA THR A 60 2.73 4.88 -6.12
C THR A 60 2.05 3.56 -5.77
N ILE A 61 2.04 2.60 -6.70
CA ILE A 61 1.47 1.27 -6.44
C ILE A 61 2.11 0.60 -5.20
N GLY A 62 3.41 0.79 -4.99
CA GLY A 62 4.11 0.22 -3.84
C GLY A 62 3.68 0.85 -2.50
N ILE A 63 3.39 2.15 -2.49
CA ILE A 63 2.85 2.83 -1.30
C ILE A 63 1.43 2.33 -1.01
N PHE A 64 0.60 2.19 -2.05
CA PHE A 64 -0.74 1.62 -1.91
C PHE A 64 -0.69 0.18 -1.35
N CYS A 65 0.18 -0.68 -1.92
CA CYS A 65 0.31 -2.05 -1.44
C CYS A 65 0.71 -2.10 0.04
N LYS A 66 1.66 -1.24 0.45
CA LYS A 66 2.07 -1.10 1.84
C LYS A 66 0.91 -0.70 2.76
N ARG A 67 0.05 0.25 2.35
CA ARG A 67 -1.12 0.67 3.16
C ARG A 67 -2.12 -0.47 3.36
N VAL A 68 -2.37 -1.28 2.33
CA VAL A 68 -3.24 -2.46 2.44
C VAL A 68 -2.63 -3.47 3.41
N ASP A 69 -1.31 -3.70 3.36
CA ASP A 69 -0.60 -4.60 4.27
C ASP A 69 -0.59 -4.10 5.73
N GLU A 70 -0.40 -2.81 5.95
CA GLU A 70 -0.51 -2.19 7.27
C GLU A 70 -1.93 -2.36 7.83
N LYS A 71 -2.96 -2.15 6.99
CA LYS A 71 -4.35 -2.31 7.40
C LYS A 71 -4.70 -3.78 7.68
N LYS A 72 -4.22 -4.72 6.85
CA LYS A 72 -4.30 -6.17 7.09
C LYS A 72 -3.73 -6.53 8.46
N THR A 73 -2.56 -5.96 8.79
CA THR A 73 -1.90 -6.20 10.08
C THR A 73 -2.73 -5.68 11.25
N GLN A 74 -3.31 -4.48 11.13
CA GLN A 74 -4.20 -3.91 12.17
C GLN A 74 -5.45 -4.77 12.39
N VAL A 75 -6.03 -5.33 11.32
CA VAL A 75 -7.18 -6.25 11.42
C VAL A 75 -6.78 -7.56 12.12
N LYS A 76 -5.60 -8.09 11.81
CA LYS A 76 -5.02 -9.27 12.49
C LYS A 76 -4.79 -9.02 13.98
N GLU A 77 -4.27 -7.85 14.34
CA GLU A 77 -4.11 -7.41 15.73
C GLU A 77 -5.44 -7.21 16.46
N ALA A 78 -6.52 -6.90 15.73
CA ALA A 78 -7.87 -6.87 16.29
C ALA A 78 -8.50 -8.26 16.47
N GLY A 79 -7.78 -9.34 16.17
CA GLY A 79 -8.21 -10.72 16.39
C GLY A 79 -8.91 -11.37 15.19
N PHE A 80 -8.81 -10.80 13.99
CA PHE A 80 -9.39 -11.37 12.77
C PHE A 80 -8.35 -11.44 11.66
N GLU A 81 -8.19 -12.61 11.04
CA GLU A 81 -7.31 -12.76 9.88
C GLU A 81 -8.13 -12.63 8.61
N ILE A 82 -7.79 -11.65 7.77
CA ILE A 82 -8.46 -11.45 6.48
C ILE A 82 -8.07 -12.62 5.56
N PRO A 83 -9.03 -13.29 4.92
CA PRO A 83 -8.76 -14.30 3.92
C PRO A 83 -7.82 -13.80 2.82
N GLU A 84 -6.86 -14.64 2.46
CA GLU A 84 -5.83 -14.38 1.45
C GLU A 84 -6.42 -13.86 0.12
N LEU A 85 -7.50 -14.50 -0.33
CA LEU A 85 -8.27 -14.10 -1.50
C LEU A 85 -8.75 -12.64 -1.44
N LEU A 86 -9.27 -12.20 -0.28
CA LEU A 86 -9.79 -10.84 -0.13
C LEU A 86 -8.66 -9.80 -0.12
N ILE A 87 -7.49 -10.15 0.40
CA ILE A 87 -6.31 -9.28 0.36
C ILE A 87 -5.84 -9.12 -1.08
N ALA A 88 -5.69 -10.22 -1.80
CA ALA A 88 -5.28 -10.22 -3.20
C ALA A 88 -6.29 -9.44 -4.08
N LEU A 89 -7.59 -9.61 -3.85
CA LEU A 89 -8.64 -8.83 -4.52
C LEU A 89 -8.57 -7.34 -4.18
N GLN A 90 -8.24 -6.98 -2.94
CA GLN A 90 -8.13 -5.59 -2.51
C GLN A 90 -7.01 -4.85 -3.25
N PHE A 91 -5.91 -5.53 -3.59
CA PHE A 91 -4.82 -4.94 -4.37
C PHE A 91 -5.22 -4.59 -5.81
N ILE A 92 -6.09 -5.39 -6.44
CA ILE A 92 -6.44 -5.24 -7.86
C ILE A 92 -7.76 -4.51 -8.10
N ARG A 93 -8.53 -4.27 -7.04
CA ARG A 93 -9.83 -3.61 -7.13
C ARG A 93 -9.64 -2.12 -7.37
N ARG A 94 -10.31 -1.61 -8.42
CA ARG A 94 -10.35 -0.18 -8.79
C ARG A 94 -8.97 0.40 -9.13
N LEU A 95 -8.10 -0.40 -9.73
CA LEU A 95 -6.90 0.11 -10.36
C LEU A 95 -7.25 0.89 -11.65
N PRO A 96 -6.40 1.83 -12.08
CA PRO A 96 -6.47 2.47 -13.38
C PRO A 96 -6.46 1.46 -14.54
N ALA A 97 -7.03 1.87 -15.68
CA ALA A 97 -7.22 1.01 -16.85
C ALA A 97 -5.90 0.49 -17.45
N GLU A 98 -4.78 1.17 -17.19
CA GLU A 98 -3.44 0.72 -17.58
C GLU A 98 -3.08 -0.65 -16.99
N TYR A 99 -3.71 -1.03 -15.89
CA TYR A 99 -3.52 -2.33 -15.23
C TYR A 99 -4.50 -3.41 -15.70
N ASP A 100 -5.50 -3.10 -16.54
CA ASP A 100 -6.58 -4.03 -16.90
C ASP A 100 -6.06 -5.36 -17.45
N HIS A 101 -5.04 -5.33 -18.31
CA HIS A 101 -4.48 -6.54 -18.88
C HIS A 101 -3.81 -7.44 -17.83
N LEU A 102 -3.10 -6.83 -16.87
CA LEU A 102 -2.53 -7.56 -15.74
C LEU A 102 -3.66 -8.16 -14.90
N VAL A 103 -4.67 -7.38 -14.54
CA VAL A 103 -5.82 -7.84 -13.73
C VAL A 103 -6.50 -9.05 -14.37
N GLN A 104 -6.72 -9.02 -15.69
CA GLN A 104 -7.29 -10.16 -16.43
C GLN A 104 -6.40 -11.41 -16.41
N THR A 105 -5.08 -11.23 -16.39
CA THR A 105 -4.13 -12.34 -16.29
C THR A 105 -4.12 -12.93 -14.89
N LEU A 106 -4.18 -12.08 -13.86
CA LEU A 106 -4.25 -12.47 -12.46
C LEU A 106 -5.51 -13.30 -12.16
N TYR A 107 -6.66 -12.96 -12.76
CA TYR A 107 -7.89 -13.76 -12.61
C TYR A 107 -7.82 -15.17 -13.22
N ARG A 108 -6.81 -15.48 -14.03
CA ARG A 108 -6.61 -16.80 -14.64
C ARG A 108 -5.62 -17.67 -13.85
N LEU A 109 -4.99 -17.11 -12.82
CA LEU A 109 -4.15 -17.87 -11.91
C LEU A 109 -4.99 -18.93 -11.20
N LYS A 110 -4.33 -20.02 -10.82
CA LYS A 110 -4.98 -21.01 -9.95
C LYS A 110 -5.14 -20.43 -8.55
N ASP A 111 -6.10 -20.96 -7.80
CA ASP A 111 -6.38 -20.48 -6.44
C ASP A 111 -5.16 -20.53 -5.52
N GLU A 112 -4.26 -21.52 -5.70
CA GLU A 112 -3.03 -21.64 -4.91
C GLU A 112 -1.97 -20.59 -5.28
N GLU A 113 -2.03 -20.08 -6.50
CA GLU A 113 -1.10 -19.07 -7.04
C GLU A 113 -1.62 -17.64 -6.76
N PHE A 114 -2.94 -17.47 -6.63
CA PHE A 114 -3.59 -16.19 -6.37
C PHE A 114 -3.49 -15.79 -4.88
N ASN A 115 -2.32 -15.30 -4.49
CA ASN A 115 -2.03 -14.80 -3.14
C ASN A 115 -1.48 -13.38 -3.18
N HIS A 116 -1.59 -12.66 -2.05
CA HIS A 116 -1.24 -11.26 -1.89
C HIS A 116 0.21 -10.97 -2.31
N ARG A 117 1.16 -11.86 -2.00
CA ARG A 117 2.58 -11.65 -2.34
C ARG A 117 2.81 -11.70 -3.84
N GLU A 118 2.23 -12.67 -4.53
CA GLU A 118 2.39 -12.79 -5.97
C GLU A 118 1.68 -11.65 -6.70
N VAL A 119 0.48 -11.27 -6.25
CA VAL A 119 -0.26 -10.12 -6.79
C VAL A 119 0.52 -8.81 -6.60
N GLU A 120 1.02 -8.53 -5.39
CA GLU A 120 1.83 -7.34 -5.11
C GLU A 120 3.07 -7.28 -6.01
N LYS A 121 3.80 -8.39 -6.11
CA LYS A 121 4.99 -8.49 -6.96
C LYS A 121 4.66 -8.17 -8.42
N GLN A 122 3.59 -8.74 -8.98
CA GLN A 122 3.20 -8.47 -10.36
C GLN A 122 2.76 -7.02 -10.56
N LEU A 123 2.07 -6.41 -9.59
CA LEU A 123 1.67 -5.01 -9.62
C LEU A 123 2.87 -4.06 -9.64
N VAL A 124 3.87 -4.31 -8.79
CA VAL A 124 5.10 -3.50 -8.75
C VAL A 124 5.88 -3.61 -10.06
N ASN A 125 5.98 -4.82 -10.63
CA ASN A 125 6.62 -5.04 -11.92
C ASN A 125 5.89 -4.31 -13.05
N GLU A 126 4.56 -4.38 -13.07
CA GLU A 126 3.74 -3.71 -14.09
C GLU A 126 3.83 -2.20 -13.98
N ALA A 127 3.86 -1.63 -12.77
CA ALA A 127 4.10 -0.21 -12.58
C ALA A 127 5.45 0.23 -13.15
N GLY A 128 6.51 -0.57 -12.96
CA GLY A 128 7.81 -0.33 -13.59
C GLY A 128 7.73 -0.34 -15.11
N ARG A 129 7.00 -1.30 -15.70
CA ARG A 129 6.77 -1.40 -17.15
C ARG A 129 6.01 -0.20 -17.70
N ILE A 130 4.94 0.22 -17.03
CA ILE A 130 4.13 1.39 -17.41
C ILE A 130 5.00 2.66 -17.38
N GLN A 131 5.79 2.84 -16.33
CA GLN A 131 6.67 4.01 -16.19
C GLN A 131 7.73 4.06 -17.30
N LEU A 132 8.32 2.93 -17.67
CA LEU A 132 9.28 2.85 -18.78
C LEU A 132 8.61 3.21 -20.11
N LYS A 133 7.45 2.62 -20.40
CA LYS A 133 6.69 2.91 -21.62
C LYS A 133 6.32 4.40 -21.75
N GLN A 134 5.95 5.05 -20.65
CA GLN A 134 5.66 6.48 -20.65
C GLN A 134 6.91 7.34 -20.91
N LYS A 135 8.07 6.96 -20.37
CA LYS A 135 9.34 7.66 -20.65
C LYS A 135 9.71 7.56 -22.13
N ASP A 136 9.60 6.38 -22.73
CA ASP A 136 9.94 6.16 -24.14
C ASP A 136 9.03 6.98 -25.07
N LEU A 137 7.72 7.01 -24.79
CA LEU A 137 6.76 7.83 -25.55
C LEU A 137 7.04 9.34 -25.43
N ASN A 138 7.42 9.80 -24.24
CA ASN A 138 7.77 11.21 -24.03
C ASN A 138 9.07 11.58 -24.77
N LEU A 139 10.06 10.68 -24.80
CA LEU A 139 11.30 10.89 -25.55
C LEU A 139 11.02 11.01 -27.05
N ASP A 140 10.24 10.08 -27.61
CA ASP A 140 9.84 10.11 -29.02
C ASP A 140 9.08 11.41 -29.38
N TYR A 141 8.15 11.85 -28.53
CA TYR A 141 7.47 13.13 -28.74
C TYR A 141 8.43 14.33 -28.74
N THR A 142 9.37 14.37 -27.79
CA THR A 142 10.36 15.46 -27.73
C THR A 142 11.30 15.45 -28.93
N GLU A 143 11.79 14.29 -29.35
CA GLU A 143 12.66 14.13 -30.51
C GLU A 143 11.95 14.59 -31.78
N ASN A 144 10.70 14.16 -31.99
CA ASN A 144 9.88 14.62 -33.10
C ASN A 144 9.67 16.15 -33.08
N ALA A 145 9.40 16.74 -31.92
CA ALA A 145 9.27 18.20 -31.80
C ALA A 145 10.57 18.94 -32.14
N TYR A 146 11.73 18.43 -31.71
CA TYR A 146 13.03 19.00 -32.04
C TYR A 146 13.35 18.88 -33.53
N ILE A 147 13.10 17.71 -34.14
CA ILE A 147 13.29 17.49 -35.58
C ILE A 147 12.41 18.45 -36.39
N HIS A 148 11.12 18.53 -36.08
CA HIS A 148 10.20 19.46 -36.75
C HIS A 148 10.66 20.92 -36.63
N ARG A 149 11.11 21.35 -35.45
CA ARG A 149 11.61 22.72 -35.23
C ARG A 149 12.88 22.98 -36.03
N TRP A 150 13.81 22.03 -36.09
CA TRP A 150 15.05 22.13 -36.85
C TRP A 150 14.79 22.24 -38.36
N ILE A 151 13.87 21.43 -38.89
CA ILE A 151 13.46 21.47 -40.31
C ILE A 151 12.88 22.86 -40.65
N ILE A 152 11.97 23.40 -39.83
CA ILE A 152 11.37 24.71 -40.06
C ILE A 152 12.44 25.83 -40.05
N SER A 153 13.37 25.80 -39.10
CA SER A 153 14.46 26.80 -39.03
C SER A 153 15.43 26.71 -40.21
N SER A 154 15.66 25.51 -40.74
CA SER A 154 16.59 25.28 -41.85
C SER A 154 15.96 25.66 -43.20
N ALA A 155 14.65 25.45 -43.36
CA ALA A 155 13.90 25.86 -44.55
C ALA A 155 13.72 27.39 -44.65
N GLY A 156 13.58 28.10 -43.51
CA GLY A 156 13.46 29.56 -43.47
C GLY A 156 14.74 30.32 -43.87
N ASN A 157 15.92 29.70 -43.77
CA ASN A 157 17.20 30.31 -44.12
C ASN A 157 17.56 30.23 -45.63
N SER A 158 16.69 29.65 -46.46
CA SER A 158 16.96 29.46 -47.90
C SER A 158 16.34 30.54 -48.81
N GLN A 159 15.78 31.63 -48.26
CA GLN A 159 15.16 32.71 -49.06
C GLN A 159 15.90 34.07 -49.05
N GLU A 160 17.08 34.19 -48.42
CA GLU A 160 17.88 35.44 -48.42
C GLU A 160 19.18 35.35 -49.24
N ILE A 161 19.16 34.67 -50.38
CA ILE A 161 20.27 34.74 -51.35
C ILE A 161 19.71 35.01 -52.75
N PHE A 162 19.34 36.27 -53.00
CA PHE A 162 19.33 36.90 -54.32
C PHE A 162 19.60 38.39 -54.19
#